data_AF-A0A956RBB4-F1
#
_entry.id   AF-A0A956RBB4-F1
#
_cell.length_a   1.000
_cell.length_b   1.000
_cell.length_c   1.000
_cell.angle_alpha   90.00
_cell.angle_beta   90.00
_cell.angle_gamma   90.00
#
_symmetry.space_group_name_H-M   'P 1'
#
loop_
_entity.id
_entity.type
_entity.pdbx_description
1 polymer ?
#
loop_
_entity_poly.entity_id
_entity_poly.type
_entity_poly.pdbx_seq_one_letter_code
_entity_poly.pdbx_strand_id
1 'polypeptide(L)'
;APMPRSTLALLALLGLAAACPKPAPSPTGDGPSGDPATVPGGAIDPGSASAGGATPSTADGCRSDADCDGGVCEGQGCGEDQLGTCMPQDRMCTRDSVVYCGCDGTTFRASGSCPGRRYAARGECTTAPPVGGGADGASCLAASDCQSGVCEGQGCGDDQPGTCVPQSRMCTRDLQAYCGCDGATFRTSGSCPGQRYAARGECTTAPSKGGG
;
A
#
# COMPACT_ATOMS: atom_id res chain seq x y z
N ALA A 1 36.89 28.85 39.43
CA ALA A 1 36.50 28.88 38.00
C ALA A 1 34.99 29.08 37.92
N PRO A 2 34.49 30.17 37.30
CA PRO A 2 33.07 30.46 37.22
C PRO A 2 32.40 29.67 36.08
N MET A 3 31.19 29.15 36.33
CA MET A 3 30.34 28.47 35.35
C MET A 3 29.59 29.49 34.46
N PRO A 4 29.39 29.23 33.16
CA PRO A 4 28.52 30.06 32.33
C PRO A 4 27.04 29.71 32.54
N ARG A 5 26.24 30.77 32.57
CA ARG A 5 24.81 30.84 32.89
C ARG A 5 23.94 30.40 31.72
N SER A 6 23.01 29.49 31.99
CA SER A 6 21.90 29.13 31.10
C SER A 6 21.02 30.35 30.78
N THR A 7 20.90 30.67 29.50
CA THR A 7 19.90 31.61 28.98
C THR A 7 18.74 30.81 28.43
N LEU A 8 17.62 30.79 29.17
CA LEU A 8 16.33 30.31 28.68
C LEU A 8 15.80 31.32 27.66
N ALA A 9 15.71 30.92 26.39
CA ALA A 9 14.97 31.65 25.37
C ALA A 9 13.51 31.20 25.41
N LEU A 10 12.64 32.06 25.94
CA LEU A 10 11.19 31.92 25.92
C LEU A 10 10.70 32.27 24.50
N LEU A 11 10.39 31.27 23.68
CA LEU A 11 9.79 31.47 22.36
C LEU A 11 8.27 31.25 22.45
N ALA A 12 7.55 32.37 22.44
CA ALA A 12 6.11 32.41 22.25
C ALA A 12 5.79 32.07 20.78
N LEU A 13 5.09 30.96 20.56
CA LEU A 13 4.52 30.63 19.26
C LEU A 13 3.04 30.98 19.26
N LEU A 14 2.72 32.02 18.50
CA LEU A 14 1.38 32.48 18.16
C LEU A 14 0.58 31.35 17.49
N GLY A 15 -0.66 31.17 17.94
CA GLY A 15 -1.64 30.31 17.29
C GLY A 15 -2.12 30.89 15.97
N LEU A 16 -1.90 30.16 14.88
CA LEU A 16 -2.64 30.34 13.63
C LEU A 16 -3.94 29.53 13.72
N ALA A 17 -5.07 30.23 13.92
CA ALA A 17 -6.38 29.68 13.67
C ALA A 17 -6.60 29.56 12.15
N ALA A 18 -6.40 28.36 11.61
CA ALA A 18 -6.78 28.05 10.23
C ALA A 18 -8.30 27.97 10.13
N ALA A 19 -8.92 29.00 9.56
CA ALA A 19 -10.31 28.97 9.14
C ALA A 19 -10.46 28.01 7.94
N CYS A 20 -11.10 26.87 8.16
CA CYS A 20 -11.46 25.95 7.06
C CYS A 20 -12.49 26.65 6.14
N PRO A 21 -12.25 26.75 4.83
CA PRO A 21 -13.26 27.24 3.90
C PRO A 21 -14.44 26.27 3.85
N LYS A 22 -15.64 26.82 4.04
CA LYS A 22 -16.93 26.13 3.92
C LYS A 22 -17.11 25.65 2.47
N PRO A 23 -17.34 24.35 2.21
CA PRO A 23 -17.61 23.89 0.85
C PRO A 23 -18.94 24.47 0.35
N ALA A 24 -18.90 25.04 -0.86
CA ALA A 24 -20.08 25.54 -1.55
C ALA A 24 -20.97 24.36 -2.00
N PRO A 25 -22.31 24.53 -2.01
CA PRO A 25 -23.21 23.54 -2.60
C PRO A 25 -23.03 23.52 -4.13
N SER A 26 -22.86 22.33 -4.70
CA SER A 26 -22.81 22.11 -6.14
C SER A 26 -24.16 22.49 -6.79
N PRO A 27 -24.15 23.08 -8.00
CA PRO A 27 -25.37 23.39 -8.72
C PRO A 27 -26.07 22.10 -9.23
N THR A 28 -27.36 22.02 -8.96
CA THR A 28 -28.32 21.11 -9.58
C THR A 28 -28.34 21.38 -11.08
N GLY A 29 -27.94 20.40 -11.89
CA GLY A 29 -28.09 20.44 -13.35
C GLY A 29 -29.44 19.88 -13.76
N ASP A 30 -30.33 20.77 -14.17
CA ASP A 30 -31.58 20.48 -14.90
C ASP A 30 -31.28 20.08 -16.36
N GLY A 31 -31.79 18.91 -16.78
CA GLY A 31 -32.28 18.60 -18.15
C GLY A 31 -31.27 18.60 -19.33
N PRO A 32 -31.54 17.84 -20.41
CA PRO A 32 -32.85 17.81 -21.05
C PRO A 32 -33.42 16.41 -21.34
N SER A 33 -34.75 16.38 -21.38
CA SER A 33 -35.55 15.33 -22.01
C SER A 33 -35.16 15.12 -23.47
N GLY A 34 -34.84 13.87 -23.82
CA GLY A 34 -34.77 13.40 -25.20
C GLY A 34 -35.92 12.43 -25.45
N ASP A 35 -36.83 12.82 -26.34
CA ASP A 35 -37.91 11.96 -26.84
C ASP A 35 -37.39 10.75 -27.64
N PRO A 36 -38.14 9.63 -27.67
CA PRO A 36 -37.73 8.39 -28.33
C PRO A 36 -37.93 8.46 -29.85
N ALA A 37 -36.85 8.21 -30.59
CA ALA A 37 -36.95 7.94 -32.03
C ALA A 37 -37.58 6.55 -32.26
N THR A 38 -38.78 6.57 -32.83
CA THR A 38 -39.47 5.42 -33.41
C THR A 38 -38.67 4.86 -34.58
N VAL A 39 -38.31 3.58 -34.53
CA VAL A 39 -37.76 2.83 -35.67
C VAL A 39 -38.87 1.90 -36.20
N PRO A 40 -39.25 1.96 -37.50
CA PRO A 40 -40.22 1.05 -38.08
C PRO A 40 -39.63 -0.36 -38.27
N GLY A 41 -40.47 -1.36 -38.06
CA GLY A 41 -40.11 -2.77 -38.11
C GLY A 41 -39.66 -3.29 -39.47
N GLY A 42 -38.74 -4.26 -39.41
CA GLY A 42 -38.46 -5.25 -40.44
C GLY A 42 -38.39 -6.61 -39.77
N ALA A 43 -39.21 -7.55 -40.23
CA ALA A 43 -39.48 -8.83 -39.59
C ALA A 43 -38.48 -9.93 -40.02
N ILE A 44 -38.21 -10.82 -39.05
CA ILE A 44 -37.91 -12.27 -39.09
C ILE A 44 -36.80 -12.85 -39.99
N ASP A 45 -35.86 -13.54 -39.33
CA ASP A 45 -35.53 -14.94 -39.65
C ASP A 45 -35.22 -15.73 -38.35
N PRO A 46 -35.88 -16.88 -38.07
CA PRO A 46 -35.64 -17.68 -36.88
C PRO A 46 -34.60 -18.78 -37.17
N GLY A 47 -33.39 -18.63 -36.64
CA GLY A 47 -32.31 -19.59 -36.91
C GLY A 47 -31.37 -19.81 -35.73
N SER A 48 -31.64 -20.89 -35.01
CA SER A 48 -30.72 -21.58 -34.08
C SER A 48 -30.36 -20.86 -32.77
N ALA A 49 -31.27 -21.05 -31.81
CA ALA A 49 -30.90 -21.19 -30.42
C ALA A 49 -29.82 -22.28 -30.26
N SER A 50 -28.60 -21.88 -29.90
CA SER A 50 -27.86 -22.62 -28.89
C SER A 50 -28.26 -22.04 -27.55
N ALA A 51 -29.30 -22.64 -26.97
CA ALA A 51 -29.55 -22.61 -25.55
C ALA A 51 -28.31 -23.19 -24.84
N GLY A 52 -27.34 -22.32 -24.55
CA GLY A 52 -26.45 -22.46 -23.41
C GLY A 52 -27.11 -21.76 -22.23
N GLY A 53 -28.27 -22.28 -21.82
CA GLY A 53 -28.84 -21.96 -20.51
C GLY A 53 -27.95 -22.56 -19.44
N ALA A 54 -26.80 -21.93 -19.22
CA ALA A 54 -26.09 -22.08 -17.97
C ALA A 54 -26.75 -21.11 -17.01
N THR A 55 -27.68 -21.62 -16.20
CA THR A 55 -27.82 -21.09 -14.85
C THR A 55 -26.39 -20.94 -14.30
N PRO A 56 -25.90 -19.74 -13.94
CA PRO A 56 -24.71 -19.68 -13.14
C PRO A 56 -25.10 -20.34 -11.82
N SER A 57 -24.70 -21.60 -11.70
CA SER A 57 -24.69 -22.27 -10.41
C SER A 57 -23.94 -21.33 -9.49
N THR A 58 -24.53 -21.02 -8.35
CA THR A 58 -23.89 -20.40 -7.18
C THR A 58 -22.67 -21.18 -6.66
N ALA A 59 -22.07 -22.06 -7.49
CA ALA A 59 -20.98 -22.98 -7.21
C ALA A 59 -19.63 -22.52 -7.79
N ASP A 60 -19.58 -21.66 -8.82
CA ASP A 60 -18.32 -21.31 -9.52
C ASP A 60 -17.66 -20.01 -9.05
N GLY A 61 -18.22 -19.33 -8.05
CA GLY A 61 -17.69 -18.07 -7.52
C GLY A 61 -17.80 -16.89 -8.48
N CYS A 62 -17.24 -15.75 -8.11
CA CYS A 62 -17.31 -14.51 -8.89
C CYS A 62 -16.00 -13.72 -8.82
N ARG A 63 -15.71 -12.91 -9.85
CA ARG A 63 -14.60 -11.96 -9.85
C ARG A 63 -15.07 -10.54 -9.60
N SER A 64 -16.28 -10.22 -10.03
CA SER A 64 -16.93 -8.91 -9.95
C SER A 64 -18.45 -9.05 -9.82
N ASP A 65 -19.12 -7.95 -9.49
CA ASP A 65 -20.59 -7.91 -9.39
C ASP A 65 -21.29 -8.25 -10.72
N ALA A 66 -20.60 -8.04 -11.86
CA ALA A 66 -21.11 -8.39 -13.18
C ALA A 66 -21.24 -9.91 -13.38
N ASP A 67 -20.54 -10.72 -12.58
CA ASP A 67 -20.68 -12.18 -12.59
C ASP A 67 -21.89 -12.65 -11.76
N CYS A 68 -22.56 -11.72 -11.06
CA CYS A 68 -23.70 -12.00 -10.20
C CYS A 68 -24.99 -11.50 -10.85
N ASP A 69 -26.03 -12.33 -10.86
CA ASP A 69 -27.36 -11.97 -11.37
C ASP A 69 -28.09 -11.02 -10.39
N GLY A 70 -27.65 -9.75 -10.37
CA GLY A 70 -28.19 -8.70 -9.49
C GLY A 70 -27.65 -8.71 -8.06
N GLY A 71 -26.57 -9.45 -7.79
CA GLY A 71 -25.92 -9.53 -6.48
C GLY A 71 -24.59 -8.79 -6.41
N VAL A 72 -23.93 -8.89 -5.26
CA VAL A 72 -22.60 -8.35 -5.00
C VAL A 72 -21.60 -9.49 -4.89
N CYS A 73 -20.45 -9.35 -5.52
CA CYS A 73 -19.36 -10.30 -5.41
C CYS A 73 -18.50 -10.02 -4.18
N GLU A 74 -18.52 -10.92 -3.21
CA GLU A 74 -17.85 -10.73 -1.92
C GLU A 74 -16.96 -11.90 -1.54
N GLY A 75 -15.95 -11.65 -0.71
CA GLY A 75 -15.07 -12.70 -0.21
C GLY A 75 -13.64 -12.21 -0.02
N GLN A 76 -12.88 -13.00 0.75
CA GLN A 76 -11.45 -12.76 0.93
C GLN A 76 -10.67 -13.39 -0.22
N GLY A 77 -9.64 -12.67 -0.68
CA GLY A 77 -8.72 -13.11 -1.71
C GLY A 77 -8.89 -12.28 -2.97
N CYS A 78 -7.82 -12.19 -3.76
CA CYS A 78 -7.74 -11.37 -4.98
C CYS A 78 -6.98 -12.07 -6.12
N GLY A 79 -6.47 -13.28 -5.88
CA GLY A 79 -5.79 -14.09 -6.90
C GLY A 79 -6.76 -14.64 -7.94
N GLU A 80 -6.22 -15.06 -9.09
CA GLU A 80 -6.98 -15.67 -10.18
C GLU A 80 -7.67 -16.99 -9.77
N ASP A 81 -7.08 -17.67 -8.78
CA ASP A 81 -7.52 -18.93 -8.16
C ASP A 81 -8.36 -18.70 -6.89
N GLN A 82 -8.50 -17.46 -6.45
CA GLN A 82 -9.33 -17.06 -5.33
C GLN A 82 -10.54 -16.37 -5.91
N LEU A 83 -11.71 -17.00 -5.86
CA LEU A 83 -12.95 -16.38 -6.34
C LEU A 83 -13.79 -15.92 -5.15
N GLY A 84 -14.56 -14.85 -5.35
CA GLY A 84 -15.59 -14.43 -4.41
C GLY A 84 -16.82 -15.32 -4.49
N THR A 85 -17.85 -14.94 -3.76
CA THR A 85 -19.18 -15.56 -3.75
C THR A 85 -20.21 -14.48 -4.00
N CYS A 86 -21.14 -14.76 -4.92
CA CYS A 86 -22.27 -13.87 -5.15
C CYS A 86 -23.20 -13.87 -3.93
N MET A 87 -23.47 -12.69 -3.41
CA MET A 87 -24.35 -12.48 -2.27
C MET A 87 -25.50 -11.54 -2.65
N PRO A 88 -26.71 -11.73 -2.09
CA PRO A 88 -27.82 -10.80 -2.29
C PRO A 88 -27.49 -9.40 -1.77
N GLN A 89 -27.90 -8.36 -2.50
CA GLN A 89 -27.64 -6.96 -2.14
C GLN A 89 -28.52 -6.45 -0.99
N ASP A 90 -29.71 -7.03 -0.82
CA ASP A 90 -30.74 -6.63 0.16
C ASP A 90 -30.67 -7.41 1.49
N ARG A 91 -29.63 -8.22 1.68
CA ARG A 91 -29.48 -9.05 2.88
C ARG A 91 -29.19 -8.22 4.13
N MET A 92 -29.55 -8.78 5.29
CA MET A 92 -29.29 -8.14 6.57
C MET A 92 -27.81 -8.20 6.93
N CYS A 93 -27.22 -7.02 7.14
CA CYS A 93 -25.84 -6.85 7.54
C CYS A 93 -25.74 -6.30 8.96
N THR A 94 -24.71 -6.71 9.68
CA THR A 94 -24.35 -6.11 10.97
C THR A 94 -23.95 -4.64 10.77
N ARG A 95 -24.24 -3.78 11.75
CA ARG A 95 -23.93 -2.33 11.66
C ARG A 95 -22.53 -1.96 12.15
N ASP A 96 -21.66 -2.94 12.32
CA ASP A 96 -20.25 -2.69 12.62
C ASP A 96 -19.53 -2.07 11.43
N SER A 97 -18.48 -1.30 11.70
CA SER A 97 -17.65 -0.66 10.67
C SER A 97 -16.24 -1.21 10.77
N VAL A 98 -16.00 -2.30 10.04
CA VAL A 98 -14.72 -3.00 9.96
C VAL A 98 -13.89 -2.40 8.83
N VAL A 99 -12.59 -2.26 9.07
CA VAL A 99 -11.62 -1.83 8.06
C VAL A 99 -11.17 -3.02 7.22
N TYR A 100 -11.05 -2.82 5.92
CA TYR A 100 -10.60 -3.83 4.96
C TYR A 100 -9.61 -3.22 3.97
N CYS A 101 -8.72 -4.07 3.46
CA CYS A 101 -7.90 -3.76 2.30
C CYS A 101 -8.54 -4.37 1.05
N GLY A 102 -9.00 -3.52 0.13
CA GLY A 102 -9.61 -3.94 -1.13
C GLY A 102 -8.61 -4.64 -2.05
N CYS A 103 -9.13 -5.42 -3.00
CA CYS A 103 -8.29 -6.01 -4.06
C CYS A 103 -7.66 -4.96 -4.99
N ASP A 104 -8.18 -3.73 -4.97
CA ASP A 104 -7.63 -2.55 -5.64
C ASP A 104 -6.50 -1.86 -4.84
N GLY A 105 -6.11 -2.42 -3.68
CA GLY A 105 -5.13 -1.81 -2.80
C GLY A 105 -5.63 -0.58 -2.03
N THR A 106 -6.95 -0.32 -2.04
CA THR A 106 -7.54 0.79 -1.29
C THR A 106 -8.12 0.32 0.05
N THR A 107 -7.81 1.05 1.13
CA THR A 107 -8.51 0.83 2.40
C THR A 107 -9.97 1.27 2.26
N PHE A 108 -10.90 0.46 2.75
CA PHE A 108 -12.30 0.83 2.89
C PHE A 108 -12.90 0.34 4.20
N ARG A 109 -14.09 0.83 4.53
CA ARG A 109 -14.86 0.40 5.71
C ARG A 109 -16.19 -0.19 5.27
N ALA A 110 -16.55 -1.32 5.85
CA ALA A 110 -17.81 -2.02 5.56
C ALA A 110 -18.28 -2.84 6.77
N SER A 111 -19.42 -3.51 6.63
CA SER A 111 -19.95 -4.41 7.65
C SER A 111 -19.09 -5.66 7.80
N GLY A 112 -18.91 -6.15 9.03
CA GLY A 112 -18.19 -7.39 9.33
C GLY A 112 -18.80 -8.63 8.68
N SER A 113 -20.11 -8.61 8.44
CA SER A 113 -20.91 -9.69 7.83
C SER A 113 -21.24 -9.43 6.36
N CYS A 114 -21.07 -8.19 5.88
CA CYS A 114 -21.22 -7.82 4.48
C CYS A 114 -20.13 -6.83 4.07
N PRO A 115 -18.95 -7.34 3.67
CA PRO A 115 -17.89 -6.51 3.10
C PRO A 115 -18.36 -5.68 1.90
N GLY A 116 -19.35 -6.14 1.15
CA GLY A 116 -19.93 -5.39 0.01
C GLY A 116 -19.00 -5.26 -1.19
N ARG A 117 -17.81 -5.89 -1.15
CA ARG A 117 -16.90 -6.14 -2.27
C ARG A 117 -15.85 -7.17 -1.86
N ARG A 118 -15.08 -7.66 -2.83
CA ARG A 118 -13.90 -8.50 -2.58
C ARG A 118 -12.77 -7.73 -1.89
N TYR A 119 -12.00 -8.41 -1.04
CA TYR A 119 -10.91 -7.80 -0.26
C TYR A 119 -9.72 -8.76 -0.08
N ALA A 120 -8.52 -8.20 0.01
CA ALA A 120 -7.29 -8.98 0.24
C ALA A 120 -7.16 -9.41 1.71
N ALA A 121 -7.41 -8.47 2.63
CA ALA A 121 -7.27 -8.68 4.06
C ALA A 121 -8.25 -7.82 4.87
N ARG A 122 -8.55 -8.25 6.09
CA ARG A 122 -9.15 -7.39 7.13
C ARG A 122 -8.06 -6.48 7.70
N GLY A 123 -8.40 -5.22 7.98
CA GLY A 123 -7.48 -4.17 8.40
C GLY A 123 -7.17 -3.19 7.28
N GLU A 124 -6.39 -2.15 7.59
CA GLU A 124 -5.88 -1.20 6.60
C GLU A 124 -5.15 -1.93 5.46
N CYS A 125 -5.20 -1.37 4.25
CA CYS A 125 -4.16 -1.72 3.31
C CYS A 125 -2.82 -1.29 3.90
N THR A 126 -2.06 -2.27 4.33
CA THR A 126 -0.63 -2.07 4.35
C THR A 126 -0.28 -1.83 2.88
N THR A 127 0.44 -0.74 2.57
CA THR A 127 1.34 -0.81 1.42
C THR A 127 2.05 -2.14 1.60
N ALA A 128 1.75 -3.11 0.73
CA ALA A 128 2.50 -4.34 0.69
C ALA A 128 3.97 -3.94 0.81
N PRO A 129 4.80 -4.61 1.64
CA PRO A 129 6.25 -4.39 1.54
C PRO A 129 6.56 -4.43 0.05
N PRO A 130 7.23 -3.39 -0.49
CA PRO A 130 7.17 -3.03 -1.90
C PRO A 130 7.20 -4.31 -2.75
N VAL A 131 6.07 -4.62 -3.40
CA VAL A 131 5.96 -5.72 -4.35
C VAL A 131 6.91 -5.35 -5.49
N GLY A 132 8.15 -5.81 -5.38
CA GLY A 132 9.27 -5.30 -6.17
C GLY A 132 10.63 -5.32 -5.46
N GLY A 133 10.68 -5.52 -4.14
CA GLY A 133 11.95 -5.79 -3.45
C GLY A 133 12.51 -7.17 -3.82
N GLY A 134 13.84 -7.27 -3.93
CA GLY A 134 14.58 -8.51 -4.01
C GLY A 134 14.42 -9.34 -2.74
N ALA A 135 14.33 -10.67 -2.93
CA ALA A 135 14.36 -11.63 -1.84
C ALA A 135 15.71 -11.60 -1.10
N ASP A 136 15.78 -12.22 0.08
CA ASP A 136 17.04 -12.39 0.80
C ASP A 136 18.11 -12.99 -0.12
N GLY A 137 19.30 -12.38 -0.16
CA GLY A 137 20.40 -12.73 -1.06
C GLY A 137 20.44 -11.94 -2.37
N ALA A 138 19.39 -11.22 -2.75
CA ALA A 138 19.41 -10.35 -3.93
C ALA A 138 20.36 -9.14 -3.72
N SER A 139 20.93 -8.63 -4.81
CA SER A 139 21.69 -7.37 -4.79
C SER A 139 20.78 -6.18 -4.52
N CYS A 140 21.27 -5.19 -3.78
CA CYS A 140 20.52 -3.98 -3.46
C CYS A 140 21.42 -2.74 -3.36
N LEU A 141 20.84 -1.55 -3.56
CA LEU A 141 21.50 -0.27 -3.36
C LEU A 141 20.88 0.50 -2.18
N ALA A 142 19.60 0.24 -1.88
CA ALA A 142 18.83 0.81 -0.79
C ALA A 142 17.95 -0.23 -0.09
N ALA A 143 17.50 0.08 1.13
CA ALA A 143 16.58 -0.75 1.92
C ALA A 143 15.26 -1.05 1.17
N SER A 144 14.76 -0.09 0.39
CA SER A 144 13.55 -0.24 -0.43
C SER A 144 13.66 -1.31 -1.51
N ASP A 145 14.88 -1.66 -1.90
CA ASP A 145 15.14 -2.69 -2.91
C ASP A 145 14.98 -4.09 -2.33
N CYS A 146 14.72 -4.23 -1.02
CA CYS A 146 14.64 -5.51 -0.33
C CYS A 146 13.26 -5.73 0.27
N GLN A 147 12.72 -6.94 0.12
CA GLN A 147 11.45 -7.32 0.78
C GLN A 147 11.53 -7.21 2.30
N SER A 148 12.71 -7.49 2.85
CA SER A 148 13.01 -7.37 4.27
C SER A 148 13.13 -5.93 4.76
N GLY A 149 13.24 -4.95 3.86
CA GLY A 149 13.59 -3.57 4.19
C GLY A 149 15.03 -3.38 4.66
N VAL A 150 15.92 -4.37 4.49
CA VAL A 150 17.30 -4.31 4.96
C VAL A 150 18.26 -4.65 3.83
N CYS A 151 19.05 -3.64 3.43
CA CYS A 151 20.12 -3.77 2.45
C CYS A 151 21.47 -3.55 3.12
N GLU A 152 22.35 -4.55 3.10
CA GLU A 152 23.63 -4.50 3.81
C GLU A 152 24.82 -4.86 2.93
N GLY A 153 25.96 -4.26 3.22
CA GLY A 153 27.20 -4.56 2.52
C GLY A 153 28.22 -3.46 2.74
N GLN A 154 29.49 -3.79 2.51
CA GLN A 154 30.53 -2.78 2.44
C GLN A 154 30.62 -2.23 1.02
N GLY A 155 30.58 -0.90 0.89
CA GLY A 155 30.62 -0.17 -0.37
C GLY A 155 29.35 0.64 -0.62
N CYS A 156 29.51 1.76 -1.34
CA CYS A 156 28.47 2.78 -1.50
C CYS A 156 28.17 3.14 -2.96
N GLY A 157 28.97 2.68 -3.91
CA GLY A 157 28.73 2.84 -5.34
C GLY A 157 27.86 1.73 -5.92
N ASP A 158 27.40 1.92 -7.16
CA ASP A 158 26.65 0.93 -7.93
C ASP A 158 27.49 -0.31 -8.24
N ASP A 159 28.82 -0.14 -8.32
CA ASP A 159 29.79 -1.23 -8.53
C ASP A 159 30.02 -2.09 -7.27
N GLN A 160 29.49 -1.66 -6.12
CA GLN A 160 29.64 -2.36 -4.83
C GLN A 160 28.27 -2.49 -4.16
N PRO A 161 27.33 -3.23 -4.78
CA PRO A 161 25.99 -3.37 -4.23
C PRO A 161 26.02 -4.11 -2.89
N GLY A 162 25.04 -3.79 -2.06
CA GLY A 162 24.73 -4.58 -0.88
C GLY A 162 23.97 -5.86 -1.25
N THR A 163 23.50 -6.54 -0.21
CA THR A 163 22.68 -7.74 -0.28
C THR A 163 21.47 -7.58 0.62
N CYS A 164 20.32 -7.99 0.12
CA CYS A 164 19.10 -8.08 0.90
C CYS A 164 19.25 -9.16 1.96
N VAL A 165 18.92 -8.83 3.21
CA VAL A 165 19.08 -9.74 4.34
C VAL A 165 17.84 -9.73 5.23
N PRO A 166 17.52 -10.84 5.92
CA PRO A 166 16.34 -10.89 6.76
C PRO A 166 16.50 -10.00 7.99
N GLN A 167 15.45 -9.24 8.32
CA GLN A 167 15.43 -8.37 9.51
C GLN A 167 15.47 -9.18 10.83
N SER A 168 15.01 -10.43 10.82
CA SER A 168 14.79 -11.27 12.01
C SER A 168 15.97 -12.19 12.38
N ARG A 169 17.16 -11.97 11.81
CA ARG A 169 18.33 -12.82 12.08
C ARG A 169 19.02 -12.52 13.42
N MET A 170 19.76 -13.50 13.93
CA MET A 170 20.51 -13.34 15.18
C MET A 170 21.72 -12.44 14.97
N CYS A 171 21.74 -11.30 15.66
CA CYS A 171 22.81 -10.33 15.63
C CYS A 171 23.63 -10.38 16.93
N THR A 172 24.94 -10.23 16.83
CA THR A 172 25.81 -10.08 17.99
C THR A 172 25.51 -8.76 18.69
N ARG A 173 25.69 -8.70 20.01
CA ARG A 173 25.42 -7.50 20.82
C ARG A 173 26.61 -6.54 20.91
N ASP A 174 27.68 -6.79 20.18
CA ASP A 174 28.82 -5.89 20.13
C ASP A 174 28.45 -4.64 19.33
N LEU A 175 28.70 -3.47 19.92
CA LEU A 175 28.39 -2.20 19.29
C LEU A 175 29.63 -1.70 18.55
N GLN A 176 29.64 -1.85 17.24
CA GLN A 176 30.70 -1.39 16.35
C GLN A 176 30.31 -0.07 15.67
N ALA A 177 31.29 0.80 15.45
CA ALA A 177 31.12 2.00 14.64
C ALA A 177 31.28 1.64 13.15
N TYR A 178 30.51 2.32 12.32
CA TYR A 178 30.56 2.23 10.87
C TYR A 178 30.40 3.62 10.27
N CYS A 179 31.10 3.88 9.17
CA CYS A 179 30.90 5.07 8.37
C CYS A 179 29.88 4.75 7.26
N GLY A 180 28.68 5.34 7.36
CA GLY A 180 27.61 5.18 6.40
C GLY A 180 27.95 5.74 5.03
N CYS A 181 27.18 5.31 4.03
CA CYS A 181 27.30 5.83 2.66
C CYS A 181 26.92 7.31 2.52
N ASP A 182 26.22 7.85 3.51
CA ASP A 182 25.91 9.27 3.68
C ASP A 182 27.04 10.06 4.38
N GLY A 183 28.13 9.40 4.77
CA GLY A 183 29.22 10.00 5.52
C GLY A 183 28.90 10.24 7.00
N ALA A 184 27.81 9.68 7.53
CA ALA A 184 27.51 9.71 8.95
C ALA A 184 28.06 8.47 9.67
N THR A 185 28.67 8.66 10.85
CA THR A 185 28.93 7.50 11.73
C THR A 185 27.61 6.99 12.29
N PHE A 186 27.40 5.67 12.21
CA PHE A 186 26.39 4.97 13.00
C PHE A 186 27.01 3.84 13.81
N ARG A 187 26.28 3.35 14.81
CA ARG A 187 26.72 2.27 15.70
C ARG A 187 25.69 1.17 15.81
N THR A 188 26.09 -0.07 15.59
CA THR A 188 25.20 -1.24 15.58
C THR A 188 25.98 -2.53 15.78
N SER A 189 25.29 -3.67 15.69
CA SER A 189 25.87 -5.02 15.76
C SER A 189 27.01 -5.24 14.76
N GLY A 190 28.11 -5.84 15.23
CA GLY A 190 29.23 -6.27 14.39
C GLY A 190 28.85 -7.26 13.27
N SER A 191 27.84 -8.09 13.52
CA SER A 191 27.32 -9.09 12.58
C SER A 191 26.11 -8.62 11.78
N CYS A 192 25.50 -7.49 12.14
CA CYS A 192 24.33 -6.93 11.46
C CYS A 192 24.41 -5.38 11.38
N PRO A 193 25.11 -4.85 10.36
CA PRO A 193 25.18 -3.41 10.11
C PRO A 193 23.82 -2.73 9.90
N GLY A 194 22.77 -3.44 9.49
CA GLY A 194 21.43 -2.91 9.25
C GLY A 194 21.31 -1.97 8.03
N GLN A 195 22.43 -1.52 7.47
CA GLN A 195 22.52 -0.68 6.29
C GLN A 195 23.88 -0.84 5.60
N ARG A 196 23.99 -0.35 4.37
CA ARG A 196 25.28 -0.25 3.66
C ARG A 196 26.21 0.78 4.30
N TYR A 197 27.51 0.52 4.23
CA TYR A 197 28.54 1.37 4.83
C TYR A 197 29.80 1.43 3.96
N ALA A 198 30.50 2.55 3.99
CA ALA A 198 31.76 2.73 3.27
C ALA A 198 32.92 1.99 3.97
N ALA A 199 33.01 2.14 5.29
CA ALA A 199 34.09 1.58 6.09
C ALA A 199 33.62 1.19 7.50
N ARG A 200 34.31 0.24 8.12
CA ARG A 200 34.20 -0.02 9.55
C ARG A 200 34.96 1.07 10.33
N GLY A 201 34.44 1.44 11.48
CA GLY A 201 34.95 2.55 12.29
C GLY A 201 34.22 3.86 12.04
N GLU A 202 34.67 4.90 12.71
CA GLU A 202 34.16 6.27 12.57
C GLU A 202 34.45 6.84 11.17
N CYS A 203 33.60 7.74 10.67
CA CYS A 203 33.93 8.49 9.45
C CYS A 203 35.16 9.38 9.68
N THR A 204 36.16 9.28 8.79
CA THR A 204 37.43 10.02 8.91
C THR A 204 37.39 11.43 8.30
N THR A 205 36.26 11.81 7.71
CA THR A 205 36.02 13.13 7.11
C THR A 205 34.60 13.58 7.42
N ALA A 206 34.42 14.75 8.02
CA ALA A 206 33.18 15.48 7.87
C ALA A 206 32.99 15.75 6.36
N PRO A 207 31.81 15.51 5.77
CA PRO A 207 31.60 15.81 4.36
C PRO A 207 31.88 17.30 4.16
N SER A 208 32.96 17.60 3.43
CA SER A 208 33.22 18.95 2.97
C SER A 208 32.06 19.29 2.03
N LYS A 209 31.15 20.17 2.46
CA LYS A 209 30.21 20.83 1.55
C LYS A 209 31.06 21.42 0.42
N GLY A 210 31.05 20.77 -0.75
CA GLY A 210 31.69 21.30 -1.95
C GLY A 210 31.01 22.60 -2.31
N GLY A 211 31.64 23.72 -1.97
CA GLY A 211 31.36 25.01 -2.57
C GLY A 211 32.08 25.07 -3.91
N GLY A 212 31.30 25.15 -4.99
CA GLY A 212 31.72 25.45 -6.35
C GLY A 212 30.60 26.24 -7.02
#